data_AF-T4VRC6-F1
#
_entry.id   AF-T4VRC6-F1
#
_cell.length_a   1.000
_cell.length_b   1.000
_cell.length_c   1.000
_cell.angle_alpha   90.00
_cell.angle_beta   90.00
_cell.angle_gamma   90.00
#
_symmetry.space_group_name_H-M   'P 1'
#
loop_
_entity.id
_entity.type
_entity.pdbx_description
1 polymer ?
#
loop_
_entity_poly.entity_id
_entity_poly.type
_entity_poly.pdbx_seq_one_letter_code
_entity_poly.pdbx_strand_id
1 'polypeptide(L)'
;MKKFLKYSISIMLFLATLLYLFCTPIGSLRLAVLKHGYPINALNMSVSIASYKQPNDIKKNQTMYTINNPPIESSTQTSLENWIISKYGPLYIGEYFGY
;
A
#
# COMPACT_ATOMS: atom_id res chain seq x y z
N MET A 1 6.29 -11.24 -36.07
CA MET A 1 5.32 -10.30 -35.45
C MET A 1 4.70 -10.79 -34.13
N LYS A 2 4.23 -12.05 -33.98
CA LYS A 2 3.57 -12.52 -32.74
C LYS A 2 4.39 -12.37 -31.44
N LYS A 3 5.72 -12.48 -31.49
CA LYS A 3 6.59 -12.30 -30.31
C LYS A 3 6.64 -10.84 -29.82
N PHE A 4 6.80 -9.87 -30.73
CA PHE A 4 6.81 -8.44 -30.41
C PHE A 4 5.50 -7.97 -29.76
N LEU A 5 4.35 -8.47 -30.24
CA LEU A 5 3.05 -8.15 -29.66
C LEU A 5 2.89 -8.73 -28.24
N LYS A 6 3.42 -9.94 -27.97
CA LYS A 6 3.42 -10.57 -26.64
C LYS A 6 4.26 -9.78 -25.63
N TYR A 7 5.45 -9.33 -26.02
CA TYR A 7 6.29 -8.50 -25.14
C TYR A 7 5.66 -7.14 -24.87
N SER A 8 5.01 -6.54 -25.86
CA SER A 8 4.28 -5.27 -25.69
C SER A 8 3.17 -5.37 -24.64
N ILE A 9 2.39 -6.46 -24.65
CA ILE A 9 1.32 -6.69 -23.66
C ILE A 9 1.91 -6.87 -22.26
N SER A 10 2.99 -7.66 -22.15
CA SER A 10 3.67 -7.88 -20.86
C SER A 10 4.26 -6.58 -20.28
N ILE A 11 4.87 -5.75 -21.13
CA ILE A 11 5.40 -4.43 -20.73
C ILE A 11 4.27 -3.50 -20.28
N MET A 12 3.17 -3.46 -21.01
CA MET A 12 2.02 -2.64 -20.67
C MET A 12 1.42 -3.05 -19.30
N LEU A 13 1.27 -4.36 -19.06
CA LEU A 13 0.76 -4.86 -17.79
C LEU A 13 1.72 -4.55 -16.62
N PHE A 14 3.02 -4.69 -16.85
CA PHE A 14 4.04 -4.34 -15.86
C PHE A 14 4.00 -2.85 -15.50
N LEU A 15 3.91 -1.98 -16.52
CA LEU A 15 3.81 -0.54 -16.30
C LEU A 15 2.52 -0.15 -15.58
N ALA A 16 1.38 -0.77 -15.93
CA ALA A 16 0.12 -0.55 -15.23
C ALA A 16 0.19 -0.96 -13.76
N THR A 17 0.87 -2.07 -13.46
CA THR A 17 1.09 -2.53 -12.07
C THR A 17 1.96 -1.54 -11.30
N LEU A 18 3.05 -1.03 -11.91
CA LEU A 18 3.88 -0.01 -11.28
C LEU A 18 3.09 1.28 -11.01
N LEU A 19 2.32 1.76 -11.97
CA LEU A 19 1.47 2.93 -11.80
C LEU A 19 0.43 2.71 -10.70
N TYR A 20 -0.18 1.54 -10.62
CA TYR A 20 -1.09 1.20 -9.53
C TYR A 20 -0.38 1.26 -8.17
N LEU A 21 0.78 0.62 -8.03
CA LEU A 21 1.52 0.53 -6.78
C LEU A 21 2.05 1.89 -6.29
N PHE A 22 2.47 2.77 -7.20
CA PHE A 22 3.09 4.04 -6.81
C PHE A 22 2.14 5.25 -6.89
N CYS A 23 1.15 5.23 -7.77
CA CYS A 23 0.28 6.38 -8.04
C CYS A 23 -1.14 6.25 -7.47
N THR A 24 -1.42 5.18 -6.72
CA THR A 24 -2.68 5.05 -5.97
C THR A 24 -2.41 4.82 -4.48
N PRO A 25 -3.26 5.35 -3.58
CA PRO A 25 -3.02 5.18 -2.14
C PRO A 25 -3.13 3.71 -1.72
N ILE A 26 -4.08 2.96 -2.27
CA ILE A 26 -4.27 1.53 -1.96
C ILE A 26 -3.10 0.71 -2.50
N GLY A 27 -2.65 0.96 -3.74
CA GLY A 27 -1.49 0.27 -4.29
C GLY A 27 -0.22 0.54 -3.48
N SER A 28 -0.02 1.79 -3.03
CA SER A 28 1.10 2.15 -2.16
C SER A 28 1.02 1.47 -0.80
N LEU A 29 -0.18 1.32 -0.25
CA LEU A 29 -0.39 0.58 0.99
C LEU A 29 -0.02 -0.90 0.83
N ARG A 30 -0.48 -1.55 -0.25
CA ARG A 30 -0.09 -2.93 -0.57
C ARG A 30 1.42 -3.07 -0.73
N LEU A 31 2.06 -2.12 -1.43
CA LEU A 31 3.51 -2.10 -1.59
C LEU A 31 4.22 -1.96 -0.23
N ALA A 32 3.73 -1.11 0.66
CA ALA A 32 4.32 -0.91 1.99
C ALA A 32 4.25 -2.18 2.84
N VAL A 33 3.09 -2.84 2.88
CA VAL A 33 2.89 -4.13 3.58
C VAL A 33 3.76 -5.23 2.96
N LEU A 34 3.86 -5.28 1.62
CA LEU A 34 4.71 -6.22 0.91
C LEU A 34 6.20 -6.01 1.26
N LYS A 35 6.66 -4.77 1.30
CA LYS A 35 8.03 -4.40 1.70
C LYS A 35 8.34 -4.79 3.15
N HIS A 36 7.33 -4.88 4.01
CA HIS A 36 7.47 -5.32 5.40
C HIS A 36 7.44 -6.86 5.55
N GLY A 37 7.39 -7.61 4.45
CA GLY A 37 7.50 -9.07 4.49
C GLY A 37 6.18 -9.82 4.56
N TYR A 38 5.03 -9.17 4.34
CA TYR A 38 3.70 -9.78 4.41
C TYR A 38 3.00 -9.82 3.04
N PRO A 39 3.51 -10.59 2.06
CA PRO A 39 2.99 -10.57 0.68
C PRO A 39 1.56 -11.10 0.57
N ILE A 40 1.19 -12.11 1.36
CA ILE A 40 -0.17 -12.68 1.35
C ILE A 40 -1.18 -11.66 1.87
N ASN A 41 -0.85 -10.99 2.98
CA ASN A 41 -1.69 -9.94 3.55
C ASN A 41 -1.78 -8.73 2.61
N ALA A 42 -0.68 -8.32 1.96
CA ALA A 42 -0.69 -7.23 0.99
C ALA A 42 -1.68 -7.48 -0.17
N LEU A 43 -1.84 -8.73 -0.61
CA LEU A 43 -2.76 -9.07 -1.70
C LEU A 43 -4.22 -9.19 -1.22
N ASN A 44 -4.43 -9.77 -0.04
CA ASN A 44 -5.76 -10.11 0.48
C ASN A 44 -6.35 -9.07 1.44
N MET A 45 -5.63 -7.98 1.72
CA MET A 45 -6.09 -6.99 2.67
C MET A 45 -7.38 -6.29 2.22
N SER A 46 -8.31 -6.21 3.17
CA SER A 46 -9.44 -5.30 3.13
C SER A 46 -9.11 -4.08 3.97
N VAL A 47 -9.39 -2.89 3.44
CA VAL A 47 -8.99 -1.63 4.05
C VAL A 47 -10.23 -0.84 4.40
N SER A 48 -10.32 -0.41 5.65
CA SER A 48 -11.23 0.65 6.05
C SER A 48 -10.47 1.98 5.99
N ILE A 49 -11.07 2.98 5.34
CA ILE A 49 -10.61 4.35 5.50
C ILE A 49 -11.11 4.75 6.88
N ALA A 50 -10.18 4.98 7.81
CA ALA A 50 -10.55 5.50 9.11
C ALA A 50 -11.12 6.91 8.88
N SER A 51 -12.46 7.01 8.78
CA SER A 51 -13.19 8.28 8.78
C SER A 51 -13.05 9.02 10.10
N TYR A 52 -12.47 8.38 11.12
CA TYR A 52 -12.34 8.90 12.46
C TYR A 52 -11.00 9.62 12.61
N LYS A 53 -11.11 10.96 12.66
CA LYS A 53 -10.13 11.90 13.23
C LYS A 53 -8.68 11.52 12.90
N GLN A 54 -8.17 12.09 11.81
CA GLN A 54 -6.72 12.20 11.64
C GLN A 54 -6.12 12.66 12.98
N PRO A 55 -5.23 11.89 13.63
CA PRO A 55 -4.47 12.41 14.75
C PRO A 55 -3.90 13.78 14.37
N ASN A 56 -3.81 14.70 15.32
CA ASN A 56 -3.28 16.06 15.06
C ASN A 56 -1.88 16.03 14.41
N ASP A 57 -1.17 14.90 14.53
CA ASP A 57 0.16 14.65 13.99
C ASP A 57 0.18 14.25 12.50
N ILE A 58 -0.98 13.99 11.88
CA ILE A 58 -1.08 13.67 10.45
C ILE A 58 -1.03 14.96 9.63
N LYS A 59 -0.04 15.04 8.73
CA LYS A 59 0.12 16.19 7.84
C LYS A 59 -1.00 16.24 6.80
N LYS A 60 -1.27 17.44 6.25
CA LYS A 60 -2.31 17.69 5.23
C LYS A 60 -2.22 16.78 3.99
N ASN A 61 -1.05 16.21 3.69
CA ASN A 61 -0.82 15.30 2.56
C ASN A 61 -0.78 13.81 2.97
N GLN A 62 -1.19 13.48 4.18
CA GLN A 62 -1.16 12.13 4.72
C GLN A 62 -2.58 11.62 5.00
N THR A 63 -2.80 10.33 4.75
CA THR A 63 -4.04 9.63 5.05
C THR A 63 -3.73 8.37 5.82
N MET A 64 -4.42 8.18 6.96
CA MET A 64 -4.34 6.96 7.74
C MET A 64 -5.30 5.90 7.18
N TYR A 65 -4.81 4.68 7.08
CA TYR A 65 -5.57 3.52 6.66
C TYR A 65 -5.46 2.44 7.73
N THR A 66 -6.58 1.78 8.00
CA THR A 66 -6.64 0.65 8.93
C THR A 66 -6.94 -0.63 8.15
N ILE A 67 -6.09 -1.63 8.33
CA ILE A 67 -6.24 -2.95 7.72
C ILE A 67 -7.16 -3.78 8.61
N ASN A 68 -8.27 -4.26 8.06
CA ASN A 68 -9.26 -5.03 8.84
C ASN A 68 -8.76 -6.43 9.24
N ASN A 69 -7.86 -7.01 8.45
CA ASN A 69 -7.19 -8.28 8.73
C ASN A 69 -5.66 -8.09 8.68
N PRO A 70 -5.09 -7.44 9.71
CA PRO A 70 -3.70 -7.00 9.69
C PRO A 70 -2.73 -8.18 9.81
N PRO A 71 -1.51 -8.07 9.26
CA PRO A 71 -0.45 -9.00 9.60
C PRO A 71 -0.03 -8.85 11.07
N ILE A 72 0.39 -9.96 11.68
CA ILE A 72 0.95 -9.98 13.03
C ILE A 72 2.46 -10.13 12.91
N GLU A 73 3.20 -9.20 13.49
CA GLU A 73 4.65 -9.27 13.53
C GLU A 73 5.12 -10.35 14.50
N SER A 74 5.87 -11.33 14.00
CA SER A 74 6.20 -12.53 14.79
C SER A 74 7.08 -12.23 16.01
N SER A 75 7.98 -11.25 15.90
CA SER A 75 8.94 -10.92 16.95
C SER A 75 8.32 -10.15 18.12
N THR A 76 7.37 -9.28 17.84
CA THR A 76 6.75 -8.35 18.81
C THR A 76 5.32 -8.75 19.17
N GLN A 77 4.72 -9.68 18.40
CA GLN A 77 3.30 -10.03 18.43
C GLN A 77 2.38 -8.82 18.19
N THR A 78 2.90 -7.78 17.52
CA THR A 78 2.17 -6.55 17.25
C THR A 78 1.29 -6.66 16.02
N SER A 79 0.06 -6.15 16.11
CA SER A 79 -0.87 -6.01 14.99
C SER A 79 -0.45 -4.84 14.09
N LEU A 80 -0.13 -5.13 12.81
CA LEU A 80 0.26 -4.11 11.82
C LEU A 80 -0.97 -3.53 11.12
N GLU A 81 -1.89 -2.97 11.90
CA GLU A 81 -3.19 -2.48 11.40
C GLU A 81 -3.16 -1.06 10.86
N ASN A 82 -2.34 -0.19 11.45
CA ASN A 82 -2.37 1.25 11.17
C ASN A 82 -1.20 1.69 10.29
N TRP A 83 -1.54 2.25 9.14
CA TRP A 83 -0.57 2.69 8.13
C TRP A 83 -0.86 4.12 7.69
N ILE A 84 0.18 4.92 7.51
CA ILE A 84 0.09 6.24 6.92
C ILE A 84 0.53 6.17 5.47
N ILE A 85 -0.31 6.70 4.59
CA ILE A 85 0.04 6.94 3.19
C ILE A 85 0.26 8.44 2.99
N SER A 86 1.48 8.81 2.62
CA SER A 86 1.91 10.18 2.32
C SER A 86 1.88 10.42 0.81
N LYS A 87 1.29 11.54 0.37
CA LYS A 87 1.26 11.96 -1.03
C LYS A 87 2.40 12.94 -1.34
N TYR A 88 3.21 12.61 -2.35
CA TYR A 88 4.30 13.43 -2.89
C TYR A 88 4.10 13.61 -4.41
N GLY A 89 3.35 14.64 -4.79
CA GLY A 89 2.97 14.84 -6.20
C GLY A 89 2.08 13.70 -6.70
N PRO A 90 2.44 12.98 -7.78
CA PRO A 90 1.70 11.81 -8.25
C PRO A 90 2.00 10.54 -7.45
N LEU A 91 3.06 10.53 -6.64
CA LEU A 91 3.51 9.35 -5.91
C LEU A 91 2.89 9.28 -4.52
N TYR A 92 2.65 8.06 -4.08
CA TYR A 92 2.23 7.71 -2.72
C TYR A 92 3.31 6.83 -2.09
N ILE A 93 3.59 7.09 -0.81
CA ILE A 93 4.54 6.31 -0.01
C ILE A 93 3.82 5.89 1.27
N GLY A 94 3.88 4.60 1.58
CA GLY A 94 3.27 4.03 2.78
C GLY A 94 4.29 3.66 3.84
N GLU A 95 3.98 4.00 5.07
CA GLU A 95 4.78 3.73 6.26
C GLU A 95 3.89 3.16 7.36
N TYR A 96 4.43 2.21 8.13
CA TYR A 96 3.76 1.71 9.32
C TYR A 96 3.73 2.82 10.38
N PHE A 97 2.56 3.12 10.92
CA PHE A 97 2.41 4.21 11.89
C PHE A 97 2.77 3.76 13.31
N GLY A 98 2.45 2.52 13.68
CA GLY A 98 2.49 2.08 15.08
C GLY A 98 1.31 2.62 15.90
N TYR A 99 1.00 1.92 16.98
CA TYR A 99 0.16 2.41 18.08
C TYR A 99 0.50 1.64 19.36
#